data_AF-A0A8R7TIY2-F1
#
_entry.id   AF-A0A8R7TIY2-F1
#
_cell.length_a   1.000
_cell.length_b   1.000
_cell.length_c   1.000
_cell.angle_alpha   90.00
_cell.angle_beta   90.00
_cell.angle_gamma   90.00
#
_symmetry.space_group_name_H-M   'P 1'
#
loop_
_entity.id
_entity.type
_entity.pdbx_description
1 polymer ?
#
loop_
_entity_poly.entity_id
_entity_poly.type
_entity_poly.pdbx_seq_one_letter_code
_entity_poly.pdbx_strand_id
1 'polypeptide(L)'
;MASSPGVGGGGADGGVGDGPTTLDELYHINVVPAELHFKFRKELQGLRVGLNFEFYNLEVNDFEAKVVLKPLDFDRKWKFQYKPISGDIQLLSKKIPVTKYLNLQVGIGHNFQLKATGWKWKLSTCLGGDGVSQIRNKSKLNLFPGFDLRLGWKAEYVLPEIHGYV
;
A
#
# COMPACT_ATOMS: atom_id res chain seq x y z
N MET A 1 -47.27 1.36 -52.34
CA MET A 1 -46.34 1.17 -53.47
C MET A 1 -45.14 2.06 -53.20
N ALA A 2 -44.08 1.55 -52.59
CA ALA A 2 -42.99 0.76 -53.17
C ALA A 2 -41.83 1.65 -53.63
N SER A 3 -40.72 1.60 -52.90
CA SER A 3 -39.35 1.62 -53.43
C SER A 3 -38.33 1.34 -52.30
N SER A 4 -37.87 0.09 -52.24
CA SER A 4 -36.45 -0.22 -52.00
C SER A 4 -35.82 -0.43 -53.39
N PRO A 5 -34.50 -0.22 -53.59
CA PRO A 5 -33.45 -1.16 -53.18
C PRO A 5 -32.25 -0.41 -52.53
N GLY A 6 -31.21 -1.03 -51.96
CA GLY A 6 -30.69 -2.35 -52.22
C GLY A 6 -29.75 -2.85 -51.14
N VAL A 7 -29.58 -4.16 -51.20
CA VAL A 7 -28.69 -5.00 -50.42
C VAL A 7 -27.29 -4.99 -51.04
N GLY A 8 -26.27 -4.94 -50.18
CA GLY A 8 -24.90 -5.37 -50.43
C GLY A 8 -24.18 -5.25 -49.08
N GLY A 9 -23.73 -6.30 -48.39
CA GLY A 9 -23.29 -7.60 -48.84
C GLY A 9 -21.79 -7.70 -48.62
N GLY A 10 -21.40 -8.23 -47.45
CA GLY A 10 -20.14 -8.95 -47.24
C GLY A 10 -18.85 -8.13 -47.16
N GLY A 11 -18.25 -8.12 -45.97
CA GLY A 11 -16.87 -7.70 -45.76
C GLY A 11 -16.47 -8.01 -44.33
N ALA A 12 -15.99 -9.23 -44.11
CA ALA A 12 -15.35 -9.62 -42.87
C ALA A 12 -14.13 -8.71 -42.66
N ASP A 13 -14.08 -8.03 -41.52
CA ASP A 13 -12.80 -7.56 -40.99
C ASP A 13 -12.74 -8.00 -39.53
N GLY A 14 -11.97 -9.09 -39.33
CA GLY A 14 -11.52 -9.50 -38.03
C GLY A 14 -10.54 -8.45 -37.54
N GLY A 15 -11.06 -7.44 -36.85
CA GLY A 15 -10.27 -6.51 -36.06
C GLY A 15 -9.61 -7.28 -34.93
N VAL A 16 -8.39 -7.75 -35.21
CA VAL A 16 -7.37 -8.08 -34.22
C VAL A 16 -7.43 -7.00 -33.15
N GLY A 17 -7.68 -7.42 -31.90
CA GLY A 17 -7.88 -6.50 -30.79
C GLY A 17 -6.82 -5.42 -30.76
N ASP A 18 -7.26 -4.18 -30.60
CA ASP A 18 -6.41 -3.02 -30.32
C ASP A 18 -5.58 -3.33 -29.07
N GLY A 19 -4.41 -3.93 -29.29
CA GLY A 19 -3.36 -4.02 -28.30
C GLY A 19 -2.82 -2.61 -28.07
N PRO A 20 -2.34 -2.29 -26.86
CA PRO A 20 -1.88 -0.95 -26.55
C PRO A 20 -0.82 -0.49 -27.57
N THR A 21 -1.08 0.61 -28.26
CA THR A 21 -0.28 1.10 -29.41
C THR A 21 0.89 1.96 -28.98
N THR A 22 0.96 2.36 -27.71
CA THR A 22 2.03 3.19 -27.17
C THR A 22 2.60 2.61 -25.87
N LEU A 23 3.91 2.81 -25.65
CA LEU A 23 4.55 2.41 -24.38
C LEU A 23 3.86 3.08 -23.18
N ASP A 24 3.31 4.28 -23.35
CA ASP A 24 2.56 4.99 -22.30
C ASP A 24 1.25 4.27 -21.92
N GLU A 25 0.66 3.46 -22.81
CA GLU A 25 -0.49 2.59 -22.49
C GLU A 25 -0.08 1.30 -21.75
N LEU A 26 1.15 0.81 -21.95
CA LEU A 26 1.71 -0.33 -21.22
C LEU A 26 2.24 0.07 -19.83
N TYR A 27 2.67 1.32 -19.66
CA TYR A 27 3.36 1.83 -18.47
C TYR A 27 2.64 3.07 -17.91
N HIS A 28 1.77 2.90 -16.92
CA HIS A 28 1.19 4.03 -16.19
C HIS A 28 2.16 4.52 -15.09
N ILE A 29 3.04 5.46 -15.44
CA ILE A 29 4.00 6.05 -14.49
C ILE A 29 3.38 7.30 -13.85
N ASN A 30 2.83 7.16 -12.64
CA ASN A 30 2.38 8.33 -11.87
C ASN A 30 3.59 9.05 -11.24
N VAL A 31 3.82 10.30 -11.66
CA VAL A 31 4.90 11.19 -11.18
C VAL A 31 4.50 11.95 -9.90
N VAL A 32 3.29 11.72 -9.38
CA VAL A 32 2.88 12.16 -8.05
C VAL A 32 3.18 11.05 -7.04
N PRO A 33 3.81 11.36 -5.88
CA PRO A 33 4.01 10.37 -4.83
C PRO A 33 2.67 9.79 -4.37
N ALA A 34 2.52 8.47 -4.51
CA ALA A 34 1.30 7.78 -4.07
C ALA A 34 1.15 7.78 -2.53
N GLU A 35 2.27 7.90 -1.81
CA GLU A 35 2.29 7.90 -0.35
C GLU A 35 3.30 8.92 0.18
N LEU A 36 2.92 9.66 1.23
CA LEU A 36 3.80 10.60 1.92
C LEU A 36 3.69 10.40 3.43
N HIS A 37 4.81 10.12 4.09
CA HIS A 37 4.85 9.86 5.52
C HIS A 37 5.76 10.83 6.23
N PHE A 38 5.24 11.52 7.25
CA PHE A 38 6.01 12.26 8.22
C PHE A 38 6.12 11.46 9.51
N LYS A 39 7.34 11.23 9.99
CA LYS A 39 7.56 10.44 11.19
C LYS A 39 8.44 11.18 12.16
N PHE A 40 7.86 11.58 13.27
CA PHE A 40 8.55 12.11 14.43
C PHE A 40 8.81 10.97 15.41
N ARG A 41 9.99 10.96 16.01
CA ARG A 41 10.48 9.91 16.90
C ARG A 41 11.32 10.57 17.99
N LYS A 42 10.95 10.37 19.24
CA LYS A 42 11.69 10.84 20.41
C LYS A 42 11.89 9.69 21.39
N GLU A 43 13.06 9.65 22.01
CA GLU A 43 13.40 8.68 23.04
C GLU A 43 13.22 9.33 24.41
N LEU A 44 12.46 8.68 25.29
CA LEU A 44 12.08 9.18 26.60
C LEU A 44 12.05 8.00 27.58
N GLN A 45 12.86 8.05 28.63
CA GLN A 45 12.82 7.09 29.75
C GLN A 45 12.77 5.60 29.31
N GLY A 46 13.60 5.20 28.34
CA GLY A 46 13.64 3.81 27.86
C GLY A 46 12.55 3.44 26.84
N LEU A 47 11.70 4.38 26.44
CA LEU A 47 10.68 4.23 25.41
C LEU A 47 11.02 5.07 24.17
N ARG A 48 10.71 4.53 22.99
CA ARG A 48 10.61 5.31 21.76
C ARG A 48 9.15 5.67 21.52
N VAL A 49 8.88 6.96 21.58
CA VAL A 49 7.60 7.56 21.22
C VAL A 49 7.71 8.07 19.79
N GLY A 50 6.67 7.88 18.99
CA GLY A 50 6.61 8.43 17.65
C GLY A 50 5.23 8.90 17.26
N LEU A 51 5.21 9.94 16.42
CA LEU A 51 4.01 10.46 15.77
C LEU A 51 4.21 10.27 14.27
N ASN A 52 3.34 9.50 13.64
CA ASN A 52 3.35 9.29 12.21
C ASN A 52 2.12 9.95 11.61
N PHE A 53 2.33 10.79 10.60
CA PHE A 53 1.28 11.24 9.69
C PHE A 53 1.53 10.57 8.35
N GLU A 54 0.53 9.86 7.85
CA GLU A 54 0.62 9.09 6.64
C GLU A 54 -0.48 9.57 5.70
N PHE A 55 -0.09 10.11 4.55
CA PHE A 55 -0.98 10.55 3.49
C PHE A 55 -0.88 9.52 2.37
N TYR A 56 -2.03 9.01 1.96
CA TYR A 56 -2.19 8.02 0.90
C TYR A 56 -3.01 8.64 -0.20
N ASN A 57 -2.71 8.25 -1.44
CA ASN A 57 -3.50 8.63 -2.60
C ASN A 57 -3.81 10.14 -2.60
N LEU A 58 -2.76 10.96 -2.77
CA LEU A 58 -2.81 12.43 -2.55
C LEU A 58 -3.96 13.12 -3.29
N GLU A 59 -4.46 12.54 -4.37
CA GLU A 59 -5.62 13.00 -5.14
C GLU A 59 -6.95 12.87 -4.38
N VAL A 60 -7.11 11.83 -3.55
CA VAL A 60 -8.32 11.52 -2.75
C VAL A 60 -8.22 12.07 -1.32
N ASN A 61 -7.05 12.58 -0.93
CA ASN A 61 -6.77 13.14 0.40
C ASN A 61 -7.04 12.15 1.55
N ASP A 62 -6.69 10.89 1.36
CA ASP A 62 -6.73 9.90 2.43
C ASP A 62 -5.55 10.11 3.38
N PHE A 63 -5.82 10.31 4.67
CA PHE A 63 -4.77 10.50 5.66
C PHE A 63 -5.03 9.74 6.95
N GLU A 64 -3.95 9.37 7.61
CA GLU A 64 -3.97 8.67 8.88
C GLU A 64 -2.90 9.22 9.82
N ALA A 65 -3.30 9.58 11.04
CA ALA A 65 -2.39 9.90 12.13
C ALA A 65 -2.23 8.68 13.04
N LYS A 66 -1.00 8.44 13.52
CA LYS A 66 -0.69 7.34 14.45
C LYS A 66 0.26 7.81 15.54
N VAL A 67 -0.12 7.58 16.79
CA VAL A 67 0.80 7.62 17.92
C VAL A 67 1.36 6.22 18.11
N VAL A 68 2.67 6.08 18.22
CA VAL A 68 3.37 4.81 18.36
C VAL A 68 4.24 4.86 19.60
N LEU A 69 4.14 3.85 20.45
CA LEU A 69 5.05 3.67 21.57
C LEU A 69 5.65 2.28 21.50
N LYS A 70 6.95 2.18 21.74
CA LYS A 70 7.62 0.88 21.88
C LYS A 70 8.82 1.02 22.81
N PRO A 71 9.24 -0.07 23.48
CA PRO A 71 10.48 -0.10 24.24
C PRO A 71 11.71 0.14 23.37
N LEU A 72 12.75 0.75 23.96
CA LEU A 72 14.10 0.76 23.40
C LEU A 72 14.83 -0.55 23.63
N ASP A 73 14.47 -1.24 24.72
CA ASP A 73 15.02 -2.53 25.12
C ASP A 73 14.65 -3.64 24.12
N PHE A 74 15.64 -4.48 23.77
CA PHE A 74 15.50 -5.58 22.83
C PHE A 74 14.68 -6.75 23.38
N ASP A 75 14.64 -6.93 24.70
CA ASP A 75 13.88 -8.01 25.33
C ASP A 75 12.39 -7.69 25.39
N ARG A 76 12.03 -6.40 25.44
CA ARG A 76 10.63 -5.95 25.49
C ARG A 76 10.07 -5.78 24.07
N LYS A 77 9.46 -6.85 23.56
CA LYS A 77 9.04 -6.97 22.15
C LYS A 77 7.58 -6.59 21.91
N TRP A 78 7.18 -5.37 22.28
CA TRP A 78 5.83 -4.85 22.00
C TRP A 78 5.84 -3.49 21.32
N LYS A 79 4.72 -3.16 20.67
CA LYS A 79 4.46 -1.91 19.99
C LYS A 79 3.00 -1.52 20.23
N PHE A 80 2.81 -0.46 20.99
CA PHE A 80 1.51 0.20 21.12
C PHE A 80 1.29 1.15 19.96
N GLN A 81 0.07 1.20 19.45
CA GLN A 81 -0.35 2.13 18.41
C GLN A 81 -1.73 2.67 18.76
N TYR A 82 -1.89 3.97 18.60
CA TYR A 82 -3.19 4.62 18.66
C TYR A 82 -3.42 5.38 17.36
N LYS A 83 -4.55 5.11 16.72
CA LYS A 83 -5.05 5.76 15.53
C LYS A 83 -6.22 6.66 15.94
N PRO A 84 -6.00 7.96 16.19
CA PRO A 84 -7.04 8.86 16.69
C PRO A 84 -8.25 8.97 15.76
N ILE A 85 -8.04 9.06 14.45
CA ILE A 85 -9.13 9.26 13.47
C ILE A 85 -10.07 8.07 13.43
N SER A 86 -9.53 6.85 13.43
CA SER A 86 -10.33 5.62 13.44
C SER A 86 -10.76 5.20 14.85
N GLY A 87 -10.34 5.92 15.90
CA GLY A 87 -10.56 5.57 17.30
C GLY A 87 -10.05 4.17 17.66
N ASP A 88 -8.92 3.73 17.10
CA ASP A 88 -8.42 2.36 17.26
C ASP A 88 -7.11 2.34 18.07
N ILE A 89 -7.12 1.60 19.19
CA ILE A 89 -5.95 1.31 20.00
C ILE A 89 -5.51 -0.12 19.73
N GLN A 90 -4.20 -0.32 19.56
CA GLN A 90 -3.62 -1.63 19.31
C GLN A 90 -2.37 -1.83 20.16
N LEU A 91 -2.26 -2.99 20.80
CA LEU A 91 -1.03 -3.48 21.38
C LEU A 91 -0.56 -4.69 20.58
N LEU A 92 0.53 -4.54 19.85
CA LEU A 92 1.08 -5.54 18.96
C LEU A 92 2.42 -6.08 19.47
N SER A 93 2.70 -7.34 19.19
CA SER A 93 4.03 -7.94 19.33
C SER A 93 5.02 -7.39 18.30
N LYS A 94 6.32 -7.58 18.54
CA LYS A 94 7.34 -7.48 17.49
C LYS A 94 7.04 -8.53 16.42
N LYS A 95 7.37 -8.21 15.16
CA LYS A 95 7.28 -9.18 14.06
C LYS A 95 8.06 -10.45 14.42
N ILE A 96 7.36 -11.57 14.40
CA ILE A 96 7.86 -12.93 14.59
C ILE A 96 8.17 -13.48 13.20
N PRO A 97 9.44 -13.73 12.85
CA PRO A 97 9.77 -14.38 11.59
C PRO A 97 9.26 -15.82 11.64
N VAL A 98 8.31 -16.16 10.77
CA VAL A 98 7.82 -17.55 10.61
C VAL A 98 8.72 -18.28 9.61
N THR A 99 9.14 -17.58 8.56
CA THR A 99 10.11 -18.05 7.56
C THR A 99 11.06 -16.92 7.17
N LYS A 100 12.01 -17.19 6.27
CA LYS A 100 12.91 -16.17 5.69
C LYS A 100 12.15 -15.02 5.02
N TYR A 101 10.95 -15.29 4.50
CA TYR A 101 10.16 -14.33 3.73
C TYR A 101 8.90 -13.87 4.45
N LEU A 102 8.41 -14.63 5.44
CA LEU A 102 7.16 -14.37 6.15
C LEU A 102 7.39 -13.91 7.59
N ASN A 103 6.67 -12.86 7.95
CA ASN A 103 6.64 -12.31 9.30
C ASN A 103 5.21 -12.23 9.81
N LEU A 104 4.95 -12.86 10.96
CA LEU A 104 3.69 -12.77 11.68
C LEU A 104 3.78 -11.69 12.76
N GLN A 105 2.73 -10.90 12.91
CA GLN A 105 2.57 -9.98 14.03
C GLN A 105 1.19 -10.22 14.62
N VAL A 106 1.14 -10.46 15.94
CA VAL A 106 -0.11 -10.67 16.68
C VAL A 106 -0.28 -9.61 17.76
N GLY A 107 -1.50 -9.39 18.21
CA GLY A 107 -1.81 -8.40 19.22
C GLY A 107 -3.30 -8.35 19.53
N ILE A 108 -3.65 -7.37 20.35
CA ILE A 108 -5.03 -7.08 20.75
C ILE A 108 -5.30 -5.63 20.34
N GLY A 109 -6.51 -5.36 19.85
CA GLY A 109 -6.95 -4.00 19.57
C GLY A 109 -8.36 -3.75 20.07
N HIS A 110 -8.62 -2.49 20.39
CA HIS A 110 -9.93 -1.99 20.76
C HIS A 110 -10.27 -0.78 19.89
N ASN A 111 -11.43 -0.83 19.26
CA ASN A 111 -11.97 0.29 18.52
C ASN A 111 -13.10 0.94 19.34
N PHE A 112 -12.92 2.21 19.71
CA PHE A 112 -13.88 2.94 20.54
C PHE A 112 -15.14 3.34 19.77
N GLN A 113 -15.04 3.56 18.47
CA GLN A 113 -16.20 3.91 17.63
C GLN A 113 -17.13 2.71 17.49
N LEU A 114 -16.56 1.52 17.28
CA LEU A 114 -17.30 0.27 17.15
C LEU A 114 -17.54 -0.43 18.50
N LYS A 115 -16.98 0.10 19.60
CA LYS A 115 -17.01 -0.48 20.96
C LYS A 115 -16.60 -1.96 21.00
N ALA A 116 -15.64 -2.35 20.18
CA ALA A 116 -15.27 -3.74 19.97
C ALA A 116 -13.79 -3.98 20.29
N THR A 117 -13.52 -5.00 21.12
CA THR A 117 -12.17 -5.52 21.36
C THR A 117 -11.99 -6.82 20.59
N GLY A 118 -10.84 -7.00 19.94
CA GLY A 118 -10.55 -8.22 19.22
C GLY A 118 -9.07 -8.48 19.04
N TRP A 119 -8.79 -9.70 18.59
CA TRP A 119 -7.46 -10.09 18.16
C TRP A 119 -7.08 -9.36 16.88
N LYS A 120 -5.85 -8.84 16.85
CA LYS A 120 -5.25 -8.23 15.67
C LYS A 120 -4.08 -9.10 15.25
N TRP A 121 -4.07 -9.54 14.01
CA TRP A 121 -2.94 -10.26 13.45
C TRP A 121 -2.62 -9.74 12.04
N LYS A 122 -1.35 -9.82 11.66
CA LYS A 122 -0.86 -9.39 10.37
C LYS A 122 0.26 -10.34 9.92
N LEU A 123 0.03 -11.02 8.81
CA LEU A 123 1.06 -11.74 8.08
C LEU A 123 1.65 -10.81 7.00
N SER A 124 2.97 -10.70 6.92
CA SER A 124 3.64 -9.84 5.93
C SER A 124 4.78 -10.57 5.24
N THR A 125 4.86 -10.40 3.92
CA THR A 125 5.95 -10.93 3.08
C THR A 125 6.89 -9.81 2.62
N CYS A 126 8.17 -10.12 2.43
CA CYS A 126 9.13 -9.21 1.79
C CYS A 126 9.18 -9.34 0.26
N LEU A 127 8.42 -10.26 -0.33
CA LEU A 127 8.43 -10.51 -1.78
C LEU A 127 7.60 -9.50 -2.60
N GLY A 128 6.94 -8.52 -1.95
CA GLY A 128 5.98 -7.63 -2.59
C GLY A 128 4.71 -8.40 -3.00
N GLY A 129 3.52 -7.89 -2.73
CA GLY A 129 2.33 -8.65 -3.11
C GLY A 129 1.01 -7.92 -2.90
N ASP A 130 0.33 -7.67 -4.03
CA ASP A 130 -1.12 -7.48 -4.21
C ASP A 130 -1.59 -8.14 -5.52
N GLY A 131 -0.92 -9.22 -5.99
CA GLY A 131 -1.33 -9.97 -7.21
C GLY A 131 -1.13 -9.25 -8.55
N VAL A 132 -0.68 -8.00 -8.54
CA VAL A 132 -0.33 -7.19 -9.74
C VAL A 132 1.16 -6.87 -9.71
N SER A 133 1.82 -6.88 -10.87
CA SER A 133 3.20 -6.44 -11.05
C SER A 133 3.34 -4.96 -10.69
N GLN A 134 3.64 -4.66 -9.42
CA GLN A 134 3.80 -3.29 -8.93
C GLN A 134 5.21 -3.10 -8.38
N ILE A 135 5.90 -2.05 -8.83
CA ILE A 135 7.15 -1.59 -8.20
C ILE A 135 6.78 -0.50 -7.20
N ARG A 136 7.05 -0.76 -5.92
CA ARG A 136 6.93 0.24 -4.85
C ARG A 136 8.32 0.68 -4.42
N ASN A 137 8.70 1.91 -4.75
CA ASN A 137 9.95 2.50 -4.27
C ASN A 137 9.63 3.48 -3.14
N LYS A 138 10.30 3.35 -1.99
CA LYS A 138 10.15 4.30 -0.87
C LYS A 138 11.46 5.04 -0.63
N SER A 139 11.51 6.29 -1.04
CA SER A 139 12.60 7.21 -0.74
C SER A 139 12.46 7.74 0.69
N LYS A 140 13.57 7.80 1.44
CA LYS A 140 13.59 8.30 2.83
C LYS A 140 14.57 9.46 2.95
N LEU A 141 14.09 10.60 3.42
CA LEU A 141 14.87 11.79 3.72
C LEU A 141 14.87 12.01 5.24
N ASN A 142 16.06 11.99 5.87
CA ASN A 142 16.18 12.37 7.28
C ASN A 142 16.46 13.86 7.33
N LEU A 143 15.53 14.64 7.88
CA LEU A 143 15.65 16.09 7.91
C LEU A 143 16.45 16.56 9.13
N PHE A 144 16.16 15.99 10.30
CA PHE A 144 16.92 16.22 11.54
C PHE A 144 16.72 15.02 12.50
N PRO A 145 17.51 14.89 13.58
CA PRO A 145 17.39 13.77 14.51
C PRO A 145 15.96 13.58 15.03
N GLY A 146 15.42 12.39 14.83
CA GLY A 146 14.05 12.07 15.22
C GLY A 146 12.97 12.46 14.21
N PHE A 147 13.28 13.11 13.08
CA PHE A 147 12.31 13.41 12.04
C PHE A 147 12.71 12.85 10.67
N ASP A 148 11.85 12.01 10.10
CA ASP A 148 12.01 11.49 8.74
C ASP A 148 10.78 11.73 7.88
N LEU A 149 11.04 12.14 6.63
CA LEU A 149 10.08 12.19 5.55
C LEU A 149 10.27 10.94 4.67
N ARG A 150 9.18 10.26 4.33
CA ARG A 150 9.21 9.13 3.41
C ARG A 150 8.24 9.34 2.27
N LEU A 151 8.75 9.23 1.05
CA LEU A 151 8.00 9.35 -0.20
C LEU A 151 7.89 7.96 -0.82
N GLY A 152 6.67 7.46 -0.98
CA GLY A 152 6.36 6.22 -1.65
C GLY A 152 5.90 6.48 -3.08
N TRP A 153 6.61 5.92 -4.03
CA TRP A 153 6.27 5.87 -5.44
C TRP A 153 5.67 4.51 -5.76
N LYS A 154 4.60 4.50 -6.57
CA LYS A 154 3.93 3.29 -7.02
C LYS A 154 3.89 3.34 -8.55
N ALA A 155 4.54 2.37 -9.19
CA ALA A 155 4.40 2.13 -10.61
C ALA A 155 3.68 0.80 -10.80
N GLU A 156 2.58 0.81 -11.55
CA GLU A 156 1.84 -0.38 -11.93
C GLU A 156 2.27 -0.77 -13.35
N TYR A 157 2.56 -2.05 -13.56
CA TYR A 157 2.91 -2.60 -14.86
C TYR A 157 1.82 -3.59 -15.26
N VAL A 158 1.22 -3.38 -16.43
CA VAL A 158 0.36 -4.40 -17.04
C VAL A 158 1.29 -5.34 -17.80
N LEU A 159 1.41 -6.59 -17.32
CA LEU A 159 2.11 -7.63 -18.09
C LEU A 159 1.27 -7.89 -19.35
N PRO A 160 1.84 -7.73 -20.56
CA PRO A 160 1.12 -8.13 -21.76
C PRO A 160 0.85 -9.64 -21.71
N GLU A 161 -0.32 -10.05 -22.19
CA GLU A 161 -0.73 -11.44 -22.23
C GLU A 161 0.09 -12.20 -23.28
N ILE A 162 1.13 -12.92 -22.83
CA ILE A 162 2.03 -13.66 -23.74
C ILE A 162 1.39 -15.01 -24.05
N HIS A 163 0.77 -15.10 -25.23
CA HIS A 163 0.32 -16.37 -25.80
C HIS A 163 1.42 -16.94 -26.72
N GLY A 164 1.88 -18.16 -26.42
CA GLY A 164 2.72 -18.94 -27.32
C GLY A 164 1.91 -20.07 -27.92
N TYR A 165 1.84 -20.14 -29.25
CA TYR A 165 1.37 -21.33 -29.96
C TYR A 165 2.61 -22.11 -30.44
N VAL A 166 2.61 -23.42 -30.19
CA VAL A 166 3.57 -24.38 -30.77
C VAL A 166 2.96 -24.98 -32.04
#